data_AF-W7A984-F1
#
_entry.id   AF-W7A984-F1
#
_cell.length_a   1.000
_cell.length_b   1.000
_cell.length_c   1.000
_cell.angle_alpha   90.00
_cell.angle_beta   90.00
_cell.angle_gamma   90.00
#
_symmetry.space_group_name_H-M   'P 1'
#
loop_
_entity.id
_entity.type
_entity.pdbx_description
1 polymer ?
#
loop_
_entity_poly.entity_id
_entity_poly.type
_entity_poly.pdbx_seq_one_letter_code
_entity_poly.pdbx_strand_id
1 'polypeptide(L)'
;MDEYKCSSCLDDVCTSNEKKLFYFDICKHKICGECLEKQLSQHNKQHCPRCKIGVTKKNVTPFDIEERMYSNQKNIRSKLTEIFNKKRHNFENTPLYNNYLEQIEDIIYLLTNEADEKKRKIIEAYIKKYEKENQKIIEENNVIIFENEKKKIQDIVKKEGNFYEIIKHRPLIKKSHNETFVHSLVKENPKLFDEIKVTNITECQPQPLNPAIKNDTDIPLRRFTSEQELKKSDHAGGYDTSIVFKRCDTEFNSTIYLNI
;
A
#
# COMPACT_ATOMS: atom_id res chain seq x y z
N MET A 1 -29.80 -13.56 -7.29
CA MET A 1 -30.18 -12.27 -7.91
C MET A 1 -30.42 -11.16 -6.90
N ASP A 2 -30.80 -11.44 -5.64
CA ASP A 2 -31.02 -10.36 -4.66
C ASP A 2 -29.77 -9.58 -4.22
N GLU A 3 -28.59 -10.03 -4.64
CA GLU A 3 -27.33 -9.36 -4.31
C GLU A 3 -27.14 -8.02 -5.03
N TYR A 4 -27.83 -7.81 -6.15
CA TYR A 4 -27.78 -6.62 -6.99
C TYR A 4 -28.88 -5.60 -6.68
N LYS A 5 -29.74 -5.88 -5.68
CA LYS A 5 -30.87 -5.04 -5.31
C LYS A 5 -30.52 -3.97 -4.29
N CYS A 6 -31.05 -2.78 -4.50
CA CYS A 6 -31.04 -1.72 -3.49
C CYS A 6 -31.96 -2.06 -2.31
N SER A 7 -31.52 -1.89 -1.07
CA SER A 7 -32.37 -2.15 0.11
C SER A 7 -33.50 -1.13 0.33
N SER A 8 -33.50 -0.01 -0.40
CA SER A 8 -34.51 1.05 -0.28
C SER A 8 -35.54 1.01 -1.41
N CYS A 9 -35.08 1.05 -2.67
CA CYS A 9 -35.99 1.02 -3.84
C CYS A 9 -36.23 -0.38 -4.41
N LEU A 10 -35.51 -1.41 -3.96
CA LEU A 10 -35.58 -2.79 -4.48
C LEU A 10 -35.24 -2.94 -5.97
N ASP A 11 -34.86 -1.86 -6.65
CA ASP A 11 -34.37 -1.90 -8.02
C ASP A 11 -33.08 -2.72 -8.14
N ASP A 12 -33.02 -3.53 -9.19
CA ASP A 12 -31.80 -4.21 -9.62
C ASP A 12 -30.87 -3.24 -10.34
N VAL A 13 -29.63 -3.16 -9.88
CA VAL A 13 -28.59 -2.32 -10.51
C VAL A 13 -28.25 -2.80 -11.93
N CYS A 14 -28.40 -4.10 -12.21
CA CYS A 14 -28.13 -4.69 -13.52
C CYS A 14 -29.00 -4.12 -14.66
N THR A 15 -30.15 -3.51 -14.36
CA THR A 15 -31.07 -2.99 -15.38
C THR A 15 -30.52 -1.73 -16.06
N SER A 16 -29.61 -1.00 -15.42
CA SER A 16 -29.08 0.27 -15.94
C SER A 16 -27.60 0.43 -15.59
N ASN A 17 -26.75 0.59 -16.60
CA ASN A 17 -25.29 0.66 -16.47
C ASN A 17 -24.77 1.86 -15.65
N GLU A 18 -25.59 2.91 -15.47
CA GLU A 18 -25.20 4.11 -14.74
C GLU A 18 -25.41 4.01 -13.22
N LYS A 19 -26.24 3.06 -12.76
CA LYS A 19 -26.53 2.91 -11.34
C LYS A 19 -25.35 2.24 -10.65
N LYS A 20 -24.83 2.89 -9.61
CA LYS A 20 -23.79 2.32 -8.73
C LYS A 20 -24.42 1.90 -7.41
N LEU A 21 -23.97 0.75 -6.89
CA LEU A 21 -24.32 0.29 -5.56
C LEU A 21 -23.27 0.76 -4.56
N PHE A 22 -23.71 1.06 -3.35
CA PHE A 22 -22.89 1.41 -2.21
C PHE A 22 -23.27 0.51 -1.05
N TYR A 23 -22.36 0.29 -0.11
CA TYR A 23 -22.68 -0.38 1.13
C TYR A 23 -22.23 0.45 2.32
N PHE A 24 -22.90 0.25 3.46
CA PHE A 24 -22.52 0.87 4.71
C PHE A 24 -21.53 -0.02 5.47
N ASP A 25 -20.36 0.47 5.84
CA ASP A 25 -19.33 -0.35 6.48
C ASP A 25 -19.77 -0.96 7.82
N ILE A 26 -20.55 -0.21 8.60
CA ILE A 26 -21.01 -0.62 9.94
C ILE A 26 -22.04 -1.75 9.88
N CYS A 27 -23.04 -1.62 9.00
CA CYS A 27 -24.20 -2.51 8.97
C CYS A 27 -24.27 -3.43 7.76
N LYS A 28 -23.35 -3.25 6.79
CA LYS A 28 -23.20 -4.06 5.57
C LYS A 28 -24.46 -4.12 4.69
N HIS A 29 -25.38 -3.16 4.84
CA HIS A 29 -26.54 -3.02 3.96
C HIS A 29 -26.18 -2.25 2.69
N LYS A 30 -26.82 -2.62 1.58
CA LYS A 30 -26.55 -2.11 0.23
C LYS A 30 -27.60 -1.07 -0.19
N ILE A 31 -27.20 -0.01 -0.86
CA ILE A 31 -28.07 1.09 -1.33
C ILE A 31 -27.56 1.62 -2.67
N CYS A 32 -28.44 2.01 -3.60
CA CYS A 32 -28.02 2.64 -4.85
C CYS A 32 -27.64 4.12 -4.63
N GLY A 33 -26.87 4.71 -5.55
CA GLY A 33 -26.45 6.11 -5.48
C GLY A 33 -27.59 7.11 -5.32
N GLU A 34 -28.68 6.95 -6.10
CA GLU A 34 -29.85 7.84 -6.02
C GLU A 34 -30.54 7.78 -4.65
N CYS A 35 -30.72 6.58 -4.09
CA CYS A 35 -31.30 6.42 -2.75
C CYS A 35 -30.37 6.94 -1.66
N LEU A 36 -29.06 6.80 -1.83
CA LEU A 36 -28.07 7.34 -0.90
C LEU A 36 -28.13 8.86 -0.86
N GLU A 37 -28.18 9.52 -2.01
CA GLU A 37 -28.28 10.98 -2.10
C GLU A 37 -29.60 11.50 -1.51
N LYS A 38 -30.73 10.86 -1.81
CA LYS A 38 -32.03 11.20 -1.20
C LYS A 38 -31.98 11.06 0.32
N GLN A 39 -31.40 9.96 0.83
CA GLN A 39 -31.31 9.70 2.26
C GLN A 39 -30.45 10.74 2.99
N LEU A 40 -29.31 11.13 2.39
CA LEU A 40 -28.39 12.10 2.97
C LEU A 40 -28.89 13.55 2.87
N SER A 41 -29.53 13.91 1.76
CA SER A 41 -29.90 15.30 1.45
C SER A 41 -31.30 15.68 1.95
N GLN A 42 -32.31 14.84 1.77
CA GLN A 42 -33.71 15.22 2.04
C GLN A 42 -34.09 15.08 3.51
N HIS A 43 -33.44 14.19 4.23
CA HIS A 43 -33.88 13.82 5.56
C HIS A 43 -32.98 14.31 6.69
N ASN A 44 -31.81 14.89 6.40
CA ASN A 44 -30.72 15.03 7.40
C ASN A 44 -30.49 13.73 8.20
N LYS A 45 -30.94 12.57 7.66
CA LYS A 45 -30.92 11.28 8.34
C LYS A 45 -29.59 10.63 7.98
N GLN A 46 -28.65 10.79 8.88
CA GLN A 46 -27.41 10.01 8.91
C GLN A 46 -27.71 8.60 9.41
N HIS A 47 -28.69 7.88 8.86
CA HIS A 47 -29.08 6.55 9.33
C HIS A 47 -29.36 5.60 8.15
N CYS A 48 -28.95 4.34 8.31
CA CYS A 48 -29.23 3.28 7.34
C CYS A 48 -30.75 3.06 7.20
N PRO A 49 -31.32 2.98 5.97
CA PRO A 49 -32.76 2.82 5.78
C PRO A 49 -33.31 1.48 6.30
N ARG A 50 -32.48 0.45 6.40
CA ARG A 50 -32.90 -0.90 6.84
C ARG A 50 -32.81 -1.10 8.35
N CYS A 51 -31.67 -0.77 8.96
CA CYS A 51 -31.44 -1.00 10.40
C CYS A 51 -31.44 0.25 11.26
N LYS A 52 -31.60 1.45 10.68
CA LYS A 52 -31.63 2.75 11.37
C LYS A 52 -30.37 3.07 12.19
N ILE A 53 -29.27 2.34 11.99
CA ILE A 53 -27.96 2.63 12.60
C ILE A 53 -27.41 3.93 12.02
N GLY A 54 -26.84 4.78 12.87
CA GLY A 54 -26.17 6.02 12.49
C GLY A 54 -25.01 5.78 11.52
N VAL A 55 -25.03 6.40 10.35
CA VAL A 55 -24.02 6.30 9.29
C VAL A 55 -23.67 7.68 8.76
N THR A 56 -22.38 7.98 8.69
CA THR A 56 -21.85 9.23 8.12
C THR A 56 -21.38 8.98 6.69
N LYS A 57 -21.18 10.04 5.89
CA LYS A 57 -20.66 9.92 4.50
C LYS A 57 -19.35 9.13 4.40
N LYS A 58 -18.50 9.19 5.43
CA LYS A 58 -17.23 8.44 5.49
C LYS A 58 -17.42 6.92 5.60
N ASN A 59 -18.58 6.47 6.08
CA ASN A 59 -18.86 5.06 6.34
C ASN A 59 -19.58 4.40 5.14
N VAL A 60 -19.61 5.10 4.00
CA VAL A 60 -20.25 4.66 2.77
C VAL A 60 -19.17 4.40 1.75
N THR A 61 -19.10 3.18 1.30
CA THR A 61 -18.08 2.69 0.37
C THR A 61 -18.77 2.20 -0.91
N PRO A 62 -18.17 2.46 -2.09
CA PRO A 62 -18.68 1.91 -3.33
C PRO A 62 -18.66 0.39 -3.25
N PHE A 63 -19.74 -0.23 -3.71
CA PHE A 63 -19.91 -1.66 -3.71
C PHE A 63 -19.94 -2.17 -5.15
N ASP A 64 -18.87 -2.84 -5.55
CA ASP A 64 -18.85 -3.64 -6.76
C ASP A 64 -18.91 -5.13 -6.38
N ILE A 65 -19.91 -5.81 -6.94
CA ILE A 65 -20.16 -7.22 -6.68
C ILE A 65 -19.08 -8.06 -7.37
N GLU A 66 -18.71 -7.69 -8.59
CA GLU A 66 -17.70 -8.41 -9.37
C GLU A 66 -16.34 -8.30 -8.70
N GLU A 67 -15.96 -7.09 -8.28
CA GLU A 67 -14.71 -6.86 -7.56
C GLU A 67 -14.68 -7.62 -6.23
N ARG A 68 -15.80 -7.68 -5.51
CA ARG A 68 -15.88 -8.45 -4.25
C ARG A 68 -15.75 -9.95 -4.49
N MET A 69 -16.44 -10.50 -5.49
CA MET A 69 -16.35 -11.91 -5.86
C MET A 69 -14.92 -12.27 -6.26
N TYR A 70 -14.32 -11.46 -7.13
CA TYR A 70 -12.94 -11.61 -7.57
C TYR A 70 -11.96 -11.51 -6.40
N SER A 71 -12.11 -10.51 -5.53
CA SER A 71 -11.26 -10.34 -4.35
C SER A 71 -11.35 -11.53 -3.40
N ASN A 72 -12.55 -12.07 -3.17
CA ASN A 72 -12.73 -13.28 -2.37
C ASN A 72 -11.98 -14.49 -2.97
N GLN A 73 -12.19 -14.76 -4.26
CA GLN A 73 -11.50 -15.85 -4.96
C GLN A 73 -9.98 -15.64 -4.97
N LYS A 74 -9.50 -14.42 -5.23
CA LYS A 74 -8.08 -14.07 -5.21
C LYS A 74 -7.45 -14.34 -3.85
N ASN A 75 -8.11 -13.92 -2.76
CA ASN A 75 -7.62 -14.13 -1.40
C ASN A 75 -7.55 -15.62 -1.04
N ILE A 76 -8.56 -16.41 -1.41
CA ILE A 76 -8.57 -17.87 -1.18
C ILE A 76 -7.48 -18.54 -2.02
N ARG A 77 -7.38 -18.21 -3.32
CA ARG A 77 -6.38 -18.77 -4.22
C ARG A 77 -4.96 -18.44 -3.77
N SER A 78 -4.70 -17.21 -3.30
CA SER A 78 -3.37 -16.83 -2.75
C SER A 78 -2.97 -17.72 -1.59
N LYS A 79 -3.86 -17.87 -0.60
CA LYS A 79 -3.61 -18.73 0.58
C LYS A 79 -3.38 -20.18 0.20
N LEU A 80 -4.20 -20.71 -0.71
CA LEU A 80 -4.06 -22.09 -1.13
C LEU A 80 -2.80 -22.32 -1.96
N THR A 81 -2.38 -21.35 -2.78
CA THR A 81 -1.14 -21.46 -3.56
C THR A 81 0.11 -21.50 -2.68
N GLU A 82 0.08 -20.79 -1.54
CA GLU A 82 1.16 -20.83 -0.53
C GLU A 82 1.27 -22.21 0.13
N ILE A 83 0.14 -22.85 0.43
CA ILE A 83 0.08 -24.18 1.07
C ILE A 83 0.35 -25.31 0.05
N PHE A 84 -0.27 -25.23 -1.13
CA PHE A 84 -0.21 -26.21 -2.21
C PHE A 84 0.84 -25.79 -3.25
N ASN A 85 2.09 -25.69 -2.82
CA ASN A 85 3.17 -25.12 -3.62
C ASN A 85 3.96 -26.13 -4.49
N LYS A 86 3.44 -27.36 -4.69
CA LYS A 86 4.09 -28.35 -5.56
C LYS A 86 4.02 -27.89 -7.02
N LYS A 87 5.15 -27.94 -7.72
CA LYS A 87 5.29 -27.55 -9.13
C LYS A 87 5.43 -28.79 -10.02
N ARG A 88 5.46 -28.58 -11.34
CA ARG A 88 5.54 -29.67 -12.34
C ARG A 88 6.69 -30.66 -12.08
N HIS A 89 7.82 -30.19 -11.56
CA HIS A 89 9.00 -31.02 -11.28
C HIS A 89 8.81 -31.99 -10.11
N ASN A 90 7.81 -31.79 -9.24
CA ASN A 90 7.50 -32.71 -8.15
C ASN A 90 6.66 -33.92 -8.59
N PHE A 91 6.30 -34.03 -9.87
CA PHE A 91 5.43 -35.07 -10.40
C PHE A 91 6.11 -35.80 -11.55
N GLU A 92 5.95 -37.13 -11.58
CA GLU A 92 6.49 -37.97 -12.66
C GLU A 92 5.86 -37.63 -14.01
N ASN A 93 4.53 -37.51 -14.05
CA ASN A 93 3.77 -37.39 -15.29
C ASN A 93 2.90 -36.12 -15.33
N THR A 94 2.66 -35.59 -16.53
CA THR A 94 1.87 -34.37 -16.74
C THR A 94 0.40 -34.55 -16.33
N PRO A 95 -0.25 -35.71 -16.59
CA PRO A 95 -1.61 -35.96 -16.11
C PRO A 95 -1.74 -35.88 -14.58
N LEU A 96 -0.75 -36.39 -13.83
CA LEU A 96 -0.77 -36.33 -12.36
C LEU A 96 -0.69 -34.89 -11.85
N TYR A 97 0.13 -34.06 -12.50
CA TYR A 97 0.21 -32.64 -12.18
C TYR A 97 -1.10 -31.91 -12.50
N ASN A 98 -1.74 -32.22 -13.63
CA ASN A 98 -3.03 -31.62 -13.99
C ASN A 98 -4.14 -32.01 -13.01
N ASN A 99 -4.21 -33.29 -12.63
CA ASN A 99 -5.16 -33.75 -11.61
C ASN A 99 -4.94 -33.05 -10.26
N TYR A 100 -3.70 -32.78 -9.89
CA TYR A 100 -3.38 -32.01 -8.69
C TYR A 100 -3.86 -30.55 -8.78
N LEU A 101 -3.66 -29.88 -9.93
CA LEU A 101 -4.16 -28.52 -10.15
C LEU A 101 -5.70 -28.48 -10.12
N GLU A 102 -6.36 -29.45 -10.73
CA GLU A 102 -7.81 -29.58 -10.74
C GLU A 102 -8.35 -29.76 -9.32
N GLN A 103 -7.72 -30.62 -8.50
CA GLN A 103 -8.08 -30.77 -7.08
C GLN A 103 -7.97 -29.46 -6.29
N ILE A 104 -6.98 -28.61 -6.57
CA ILE A 104 -6.83 -27.30 -5.92
C ILE A 104 -7.96 -26.36 -6.37
N GLU A 105 -8.29 -26.35 -7.66
CA GLU A 105 -9.38 -25.54 -8.19
C GLU A 105 -10.74 -25.97 -7.67
N ASP A 106 -10.97 -27.27 -7.47
CA ASP A 106 -12.17 -27.79 -6.80
C ASP A 106 -12.28 -27.26 -5.36
N ILE A 107 -11.17 -27.30 -4.60
CA ILE A 107 -11.11 -26.74 -3.23
C ILE A 107 -11.40 -25.24 -3.25
N ILE A 108 -10.81 -24.48 -4.19
CA ILE A 108 -11.06 -23.04 -4.35
C ILE A 108 -12.56 -22.81 -4.62
N TYR A 109 -13.12 -23.53 -5.59
CA TYR A 109 -14.52 -23.40 -6.00
C TYR A 109 -15.48 -23.66 -4.83
N LEU A 110 -15.25 -24.74 -4.08
CA LEU A 110 -16.03 -25.10 -2.90
C LEU A 110 -15.94 -24.01 -1.83
N LEU A 111 -14.75 -23.47 -1.56
CA LEU A 111 -14.58 -22.40 -0.58
C LEU A 111 -15.19 -21.05 -1.00
N THR A 112 -15.26 -20.77 -2.32
CA THR A 112 -15.84 -19.52 -2.83
C THR A 112 -17.35 -19.56 -2.95
N ASN A 113 -17.91 -20.66 -3.44
CA ASN A 113 -19.30 -20.72 -3.91
C ASN A 113 -20.22 -21.55 -3.00
N GLU A 114 -19.67 -22.47 -2.20
CA GLU A 114 -20.51 -23.38 -1.43
C GLU A 114 -21.03 -22.74 -0.14
N ALA A 115 -22.35 -22.77 0.05
CA ALA A 115 -23.02 -22.23 1.23
C ALA A 115 -23.08 -23.21 2.41
N ASP A 116 -22.74 -24.48 2.20
CA ASP A 116 -22.80 -25.53 3.22
C ASP A 116 -21.64 -25.41 4.22
N GLU A 117 -21.92 -24.87 5.41
CA GLU A 117 -20.90 -24.72 6.47
C GLU A 117 -20.21 -26.05 6.84
N LYS A 118 -20.94 -27.17 6.77
CA LYS A 118 -20.39 -28.49 7.10
C LYS A 118 -19.29 -28.91 6.13
N LYS A 119 -19.54 -28.79 4.82
CA LYS A 119 -18.57 -29.13 3.77
C LYS A 119 -17.37 -28.20 3.83
N ARG A 120 -17.60 -26.90 4.01
CA ARG A 120 -16.54 -25.91 4.21
C ARG A 120 -15.63 -26.28 5.38
N LYS A 121 -16.19 -26.64 6.54
CA LYS A 121 -15.42 -27.07 7.72
C LYS A 121 -14.58 -28.33 7.46
N ILE A 122 -15.12 -29.29 6.70
CA ILE A 122 -14.39 -30.51 6.32
C ILE A 122 -13.18 -30.16 5.46
N ILE A 123 -13.35 -29.29 4.46
CA ILE A 123 -12.27 -28.85 3.57
C ILE A 123 -11.22 -28.03 4.33
N GLU A 124 -11.64 -27.11 5.18
CA GLU A 124 -10.73 -26.34 6.04
C GLU A 124 -9.92 -27.25 6.97
N ALA A 125 -10.52 -28.32 7.50
CA ALA A 125 -9.81 -29.33 8.28
C ALA A 125 -8.81 -30.14 7.43
N TYR A 126 -9.18 -30.48 6.20
CA TYR A 126 -8.28 -31.13 5.24
C TYR A 126 -7.07 -30.25 4.91
N ILE A 127 -7.28 -28.96 4.62
CA ILE A 127 -6.20 -28.00 4.35
C ILE A 127 -5.23 -27.92 5.54
N LYS A 128 -5.76 -27.77 6.76
CA LYS A 128 -4.94 -27.72 7.98
C LYS A 128 -4.15 -29.01 8.22
N LYS A 129 -4.74 -30.16 7.90
CA LYS A 129 -4.06 -31.45 8.01
C LYS A 129 -2.93 -31.54 6.98
N TYR A 130 -3.20 -31.18 5.73
CA TYR A 130 -2.21 -31.16 4.66
C TYR A 130 -1.04 -30.24 5.00
N GLU A 131 -1.31 -29.03 5.47
CA GLU A 131 -0.31 -28.03 5.87
C GLU A 131 0.63 -28.59 6.95
N LYS A 132 0.09 -29.23 7.99
CA LYS A 132 0.88 -29.84 9.07
C LYS A 132 1.72 -31.02 8.58
N GLU A 133 1.16 -31.89 7.75
CA GLU A 133 1.85 -33.08 7.26
C GLU A 133 2.95 -32.73 6.24
N ASN A 134 2.76 -31.67 5.46
CA ASN A 134 3.66 -31.28 4.37
C ASN A 134 4.52 -30.06 4.69
N GLN A 135 4.55 -29.58 5.94
CA GLN A 135 5.23 -28.33 6.31
C GLN A 135 6.69 -28.25 5.80
N LYS A 136 7.48 -29.31 5.98
CA LYS A 136 8.88 -29.34 5.53
C LYS A 136 9.00 -29.22 4.00
N ILE A 137 8.16 -29.94 3.27
CA ILE A 137 8.13 -29.92 1.80
C ILE A 137 7.71 -28.52 1.31
N ILE A 138 6.76 -27.89 2.00
CA ILE A 138 6.30 -26.54 1.68
C ILE A 138 7.44 -25.54 1.87
N GLU A 139 8.18 -25.62 2.99
CA GLU A 139 9.33 -24.75 3.27
C GLU A 139 10.44 -24.93 2.21
N GLU A 140 10.81 -26.16 1.88
CA GLU A 140 11.80 -26.46 0.84
C GLU A 140 11.39 -25.91 -0.53
N ASN A 141 10.15 -26.12 -0.94
CA ASN A 141 9.61 -25.59 -2.18
C ASN A 141 9.61 -24.05 -2.19
N ASN A 142 9.30 -23.39 -1.07
CA ASN A 142 9.32 -21.94 -0.97
C ASN A 142 10.73 -21.37 -1.14
N VAL A 143 11.76 -22.03 -0.58
CA VAL A 143 13.16 -21.65 -0.81
C VAL A 143 13.52 -21.75 -2.29
N ILE A 144 13.17 -22.86 -2.94
CA ILE A 144 13.43 -23.06 -4.37
C ILE A 144 12.72 -22.00 -5.23
N ILE A 145 11.46 -21.68 -4.91
CA ILE A 145 10.69 -20.63 -5.61
C ILE A 145 11.38 -19.28 -5.45
N PHE A 146 11.74 -18.91 -4.22
CA PHE A 146 12.42 -17.66 -3.90
C PHE A 146 13.77 -17.55 -4.62
N GLU A 147 14.59 -18.60 -4.63
CA GLU A 147 15.87 -18.61 -5.33
C GLU A 147 15.70 -18.45 -6.85
N ASN A 148 14.70 -19.11 -7.43
CA ASN A 148 14.43 -19.00 -8.86
C ASN A 148 13.93 -17.60 -9.24
N GLU A 149 13.06 -16.99 -8.42
CA GLU A 149 12.61 -15.61 -8.61
C GLU A 149 13.76 -14.61 -8.45
N LYS A 150 14.61 -14.79 -7.44
CA LYS A 150 15.83 -14.02 -7.25
C LYS A 150 16.72 -14.08 -8.48
N LYS A 151 17.00 -15.27 -9.01
CA LYS A 151 17.82 -15.46 -10.22
C LYS A 151 17.21 -14.76 -11.43
N LYS A 152 15.90 -14.92 -11.66
CA LYS A 152 15.20 -14.26 -12.78
C LYS A 152 15.29 -12.74 -12.70
N ILE A 153 15.05 -12.17 -11.51
CA ILE A 153 15.11 -10.72 -11.29
C ILE A 153 16.53 -10.21 -11.49
N GLN A 154 17.55 -10.92 -10.97
CA GLN A 154 18.96 -10.59 -11.20
C GLN A 154 19.34 -10.65 -12.67
N ASP A 155 18.86 -11.63 -13.43
CA ASP A 155 19.14 -11.76 -14.86
C ASP A 155 18.50 -10.64 -15.68
N ILE A 156 17.30 -10.19 -15.30
CA ILE A 156 16.65 -9.02 -15.91
C ILE A 156 17.50 -7.77 -15.67
N VAL A 157 17.88 -7.50 -14.42
CA VAL A 157 18.73 -6.35 -14.07
C VAL A 157 20.07 -6.37 -14.82
N LYS A 158 20.71 -7.54 -14.96
CA LYS A 158 21.96 -7.67 -15.73
C LYS A 158 21.76 -7.36 -17.23
N LYS A 159 20.63 -7.75 -17.82
CA LYS A 159 20.33 -7.53 -19.25
C LYS A 159 19.90 -6.10 -19.54
N GLU A 160 19.04 -5.53 -18.70
CA GLU A 160 18.51 -4.18 -18.87
C GLU A 160 19.53 -3.10 -18.44
N GLY A 161 20.44 -3.44 -17.53
CA GLY A 161 21.46 -2.53 -17.01
C GLY A 161 20.80 -1.31 -16.34
N ASN A 162 21.31 -0.11 -16.61
CA ASN A 162 20.65 1.15 -16.20
C ASN A 162 20.09 1.91 -17.42
N PHE A 163 19.93 1.23 -18.56
CA PHE A 163 19.65 1.88 -19.84
C PHE A 163 18.36 2.71 -19.79
N TYR A 164 17.30 2.14 -19.21
CA TYR A 164 16.00 2.81 -19.09
C TYR A 164 16.02 3.96 -18.09
N GLU A 165 16.74 3.86 -16.95
CA GLU A 165 16.89 5.01 -16.06
C GLU A 165 17.68 6.14 -16.71
N ILE A 166 18.77 5.79 -17.42
CA ILE A 166 19.60 6.79 -18.10
C ILE A 166 18.75 7.54 -19.12
N ILE A 167 17.95 6.85 -19.96
CA ILE A 167 17.09 7.52 -20.94
C ILE A 167 16.02 8.38 -20.26
N LYS A 168 15.36 7.85 -19.22
CA LYS A 168 14.29 8.56 -18.52
C LYS A 168 14.78 9.83 -17.83
N HIS A 169 16.00 9.83 -17.31
CA HIS A 169 16.57 10.92 -16.54
C HIS A 169 17.60 11.77 -17.30
N ARG A 170 17.87 11.47 -18.58
CA ARG A 170 18.80 12.25 -19.40
C ARG A 170 18.27 13.69 -19.59
N PRO A 171 18.96 14.72 -19.12
CA PRO A 171 18.60 16.10 -19.44
C PRO A 171 18.95 16.40 -20.90
N LEU A 172 18.07 17.08 -21.63
CA LEU A 172 18.32 17.51 -23.02
C LEU A 172 19.41 18.60 -23.13
N ILE A 173 19.81 19.22 -22.01
CA ILE A 173 20.71 20.38 -21.98
C ILE A 173 21.83 20.12 -20.95
N LYS A 174 23.08 20.27 -21.40
CA LYS A 174 24.33 19.90 -20.70
C LYS A 174 24.39 20.35 -19.23
N LYS A 175 24.81 19.44 -18.35
CA LYS A 175 25.79 19.67 -17.28
C LYS A 175 26.38 18.34 -16.78
N SER A 176 27.65 18.39 -16.39
CA SER A 176 28.39 17.30 -15.77
C SER A 176 27.71 16.86 -14.47
N HIS A 177 27.08 15.70 -14.46
CA HIS A 177 26.65 15.04 -13.23
C HIS A 177 27.03 13.56 -13.33
N ASN A 178 27.95 13.14 -12.47
CA ASN A 178 28.28 11.73 -12.23
C ASN A 178 27.18 11.10 -11.37
N GLU A 179 25.93 11.13 -11.82
CA GLU A 179 24.83 10.46 -11.13
C GLU A 179 24.86 8.97 -11.48
N THR A 180 25.17 8.14 -10.50
CA THR A 180 25.03 6.69 -10.59
C THR A 180 23.54 6.34 -10.56
N PHE A 181 22.99 6.00 -11.73
CA PHE A 181 21.65 5.44 -11.82
C PHE A 181 21.62 4.02 -11.26
N VAL A 182 20.50 3.66 -10.63
CA VAL A 182 20.25 2.32 -10.06
C VAL A 182 18.96 1.80 -10.65
N HIS A 183 19.00 0.54 -11.10
CA HIS A 183 17.86 -0.13 -11.71
C HIS A 183 16.60 -0.14 -10.83
N SER A 184 15.43 0.04 -11.45
CA SER A 184 14.14 0.15 -10.78
C SER A 184 13.83 -1.10 -9.96
N LEU A 185 14.12 -2.29 -10.49
CA LEU A 185 13.96 -3.56 -9.77
C LEU A 185 14.90 -3.71 -8.57
N VAL A 186 16.07 -3.07 -8.60
CA VAL A 186 17.02 -3.07 -7.46
C VAL A 186 16.47 -2.17 -6.34
N LYS A 187 15.85 -1.04 -6.69
CA LYS A 187 15.19 -0.14 -5.72
C LYS A 187 13.96 -0.79 -5.08
N GLU A 188 13.16 -1.49 -5.85
CA GLU A 188 11.94 -2.16 -5.38
C GLU A 188 12.24 -3.41 -4.53
N ASN A 189 13.31 -4.13 -4.86
CA ASN A 189 13.64 -5.41 -4.23
C ASN A 189 15.07 -5.46 -3.66
N PRO A 190 15.45 -4.58 -2.71
CA PRO A 190 16.84 -4.48 -2.23
C PRO A 190 17.35 -5.80 -1.63
N LYS A 191 16.48 -6.55 -0.95
CA LYS A 191 16.78 -7.86 -0.33
C LYS A 191 17.22 -8.94 -1.33
N LEU A 192 16.94 -8.78 -2.63
CA LEU A 192 17.35 -9.73 -3.66
C LEU A 192 18.77 -9.45 -4.17
N PHE A 193 19.34 -8.30 -3.82
CA PHE A 193 20.62 -7.78 -4.28
C PHE A 193 21.51 -7.44 -3.09
N ASP A 194 21.65 -8.37 -2.15
CA ASP A 194 22.59 -8.29 -1.02
C ASP A 194 24.06 -8.44 -1.51
N GLU A 195 24.49 -7.61 -2.45
CA GLU A 195 25.88 -7.30 -2.78
C GLU A 195 26.02 -5.86 -3.32
N ILE A 196 25.16 -4.92 -2.92
CA ILE A 196 25.61 -3.52 -2.95
C ILE A 196 26.50 -3.35 -1.72
N LYS A 197 27.79 -3.62 -1.87
CA LYS A 197 28.81 -2.95 -1.05
C LYS A 197 28.62 -1.47 -1.34
N VAL A 198 27.72 -0.82 -0.61
CA VAL A 198 27.74 0.62 -0.44
C VAL A 198 29.05 0.87 0.29
N THR A 199 30.13 1.01 -0.46
CA THR A 199 31.43 1.36 0.07
C THR A 199 31.25 2.73 0.72
N ASN A 200 31.21 2.70 2.05
CA ASN A 200 31.18 3.83 2.96
C ASN A 200 29.87 4.64 3.00
N ILE A 201 28.81 4.04 3.53
CA ILE A 201 27.99 4.78 4.49
C ILE A 201 28.21 4.09 5.82
N THR A 202 29.14 4.61 6.61
CA THR A 202 29.12 4.36 8.05
C THR A 202 27.74 4.83 8.51
N GLU A 203 26.91 3.94 9.04
CA GLU A 203 25.67 4.31 9.73
C GLU A 203 26.03 5.10 11.01
N CYS A 204 26.57 6.29 10.85
CA CYS A 204 26.56 7.29 11.89
C CYS A 204 25.14 7.82 11.92
N GLN A 205 24.38 7.38 12.93
CA GLN A 205 23.26 8.17 13.44
C GLN A 205 23.70 9.63 13.48
N PRO A 206 22.94 10.59 12.90
CA PRO A 206 23.31 11.99 12.94
C PRO A 206 23.39 12.42 14.41
N GLN A 207 24.61 12.54 14.92
CA GLN A 207 24.84 13.04 16.27
C GLN A 207 24.84 14.57 16.22
N PRO A 208 24.15 15.24 17.15
CA PRO A 208 24.22 16.69 17.24
C PRO A 208 25.69 17.10 17.45
N LEU A 209 26.09 18.20 16.81
CA LEU A 209 27.42 18.80 16.96
C LEU A 209 27.75 19.14 18.43
N ASN A 210 26.73 19.26 19.28
CA ASN A 210 26.87 19.46 20.71
C ASN A 210 26.78 18.11 21.46
N PRO A 211 27.87 17.61 22.06
CA PRO A 211 27.91 16.33 22.78
C PRO A 211 26.98 16.25 24.01
N ALA A 212 26.50 17.39 24.50
CA ALA A 212 25.57 17.45 25.63
C ALA A 212 24.13 17.07 25.25
N ILE A 213 23.79 17.06 23.97
CA ILE A 213 22.45 16.72 23.48
C ILE A 213 22.47 15.25 23.06
N LYS A 214 21.85 14.37 23.86
CA LYS A 214 21.78 12.93 23.55
C LYS A 214 20.38 12.53 23.11
N ASN A 215 19.36 13.18 23.67
CA ASN A 215 17.95 12.98 23.35
C ASN A 215 17.29 14.32 23.00
N ASP A 216 16.14 14.30 22.31
CA ASP A 216 15.37 15.50 21.96
C ASP A 216 14.97 16.34 23.18
N THR A 217 14.87 15.71 24.35
CA THR A 217 14.58 16.36 25.64
C THR A 217 15.73 17.23 26.16
N ASP A 218 16.95 17.02 25.67
CA ASP A 218 18.14 17.76 26.09
C ASP A 218 18.26 19.11 25.34
N ILE A 219 17.44 19.31 24.30
CA ILE A 219 17.37 20.57 23.56
C ILE A 219 16.64 21.59 24.43
N PRO A 220 17.31 22.65 24.92
CA PRO A 220 16.66 23.64 25.76
C PRO A 220 15.56 24.36 24.98
N LEU A 221 14.34 24.35 25.51
CA LEU A 221 13.23 25.11 24.95
C LEU A 221 13.56 26.61 24.99
N ARG A 222 13.59 27.24 23.82
CA ARG A 222 13.83 28.69 23.72
C ARG A 222 12.68 29.43 24.39
N ARG A 223 12.97 30.15 25.47
CA ARG A 223 12.01 31.04 26.14
C ARG A 223 12.15 32.43 25.56
N PHE A 224 11.05 33.00 25.09
CA PHE A 224 11.00 34.38 24.61
C PHE A 224 10.63 35.29 25.76
N THR A 225 11.42 36.34 25.96
CA THR A 225 11.21 37.32 27.04
C THR A 225 10.36 38.49 26.60
N SER A 226 10.21 38.70 25.29
CA SER A 226 9.37 39.75 24.71
C SER A 226 8.63 39.29 23.46
N GLU A 227 7.51 39.93 23.16
CA GLU A 227 6.70 39.67 21.96
C GLU A 227 7.49 39.92 20.66
N GLN A 228 8.41 40.90 20.68
CA GLN A 228 9.29 41.17 19.56
C GLN A 228 10.26 40.00 19.29
N GLU A 229 10.74 39.35 20.35
CA GLU A 229 11.64 38.20 20.27
C GLU A 229 10.92 36.97 19.70
N LEU A 230 9.66 36.77 20.10
CA LEU A 230 8.79 35.73 19.57
C LEU A 230 8.54 35.94 18.06
N LYS A 231 8.14 37.15 17.65
CA LYS A 231 7.89 37.47 16.23
C LYS A 231 9.13 37.28 15.36
N LYS A 232 10.32 37.61 15.86
CA LYS A 232 11.59 37.35 15.16
C LYS A 232 11.87 35.85 15.00
N SER A 233 11.43 35.02 15.95
CA SER A 233 11.64 33.57 15.87
C SER A 233 10.80 32.85 14.82
N ASP A 234 9.64 33.39 14.46
CA ASP A 234 8.74 32.81 13.45
C ASP A 234 9.26 32.96 12.01
N HIS A 235 10.32 33.77 11.82
CA HIS A 235 10.97 33.94 10.52
C HIS A 235 11.95 32.79 10.26
N ALA A 236 11.43 31.63 9.83
CA ALA A 236 12.23 30.45 9.55
C ALA A 236 13.39 30.72 8.57
N GLY A 237 14.59 30.26 8.94
CA GLY A 237 15.86 30.48 8.26
C GLY A 237 16.08 29.58 7.04
N GLY A 238 15.35 29.83 5.96
CA GLY A 238 15.82 29.44 4.64
C GLY A 238 16.98 30.34 4.21
N TYR A 239 17.98 29.79 3.52
CA TYR A 239 18.98 30.59 2.81
C TYR A 239 18.51 30.83 1.38
N ASP A 240 18.12 32.07 1.10
CA ASP A 240 17.97 32.59 -0.26
C ASP A 240 18.66 33.95 -0.30
N THR A 241 19.44 34.21 -1.34
CA THR A 241 20.25 35.44 -1.46
C THR A 241 19.34 36.67 -1.40
N SER A 242 18.17 36.60 -2.02
CA SER A 242 17.18 37.69 -2.02
C SER A 242 16.66 38.02 -0.62
N ILE A 243 16.49 37.00 0.23
CA ILE A 243 16.01 37.15 1.61
C ILE A 243 17.12 37.73 2.49
N VAL A 244 18.37 37.29 2.30
CA VAL A 244 19.54 37.79 3.04
C VAL A 244 19.76 39.27 2.76
N PHE A 245 19.77 39.70 1.49
CA PHE A 245 19.97 41.11 1.15
C PHE A 245 18.87 42.01 1.69
N LYS A 246 17.60 41.59 1.58
CA LYS A 246 16.48 42.32 2.20
C LYS A 246 16.63 42.46 3.71
N ARG A 247 17.13 41.43 4.40
CA ARG A 247 17.41 41.50 5.85
C ARG A 247 18.51 42.50 6.15
N CYS A 248 19.64 42.42 5.43
CA CYS A 248 20.72 43.39 5.57
C CYS A 248 20.23 44.83 5.36
N ASP A 249 19.39 45.07 4.35
CA ASP A 249 18.80 46.38 4.10
C ASP A 249 17.90 46.84 5.25
N THR A 250 17.05 45.96 5.80
CA THR A 250 16.19 46.33 6.94
C THR A 250 16.99 46.63 8.21
N GLU A 251 18.03 45.84 8.50
CA GLU A 251 18.90 46.08 9.66
C GLU A 251 19.73 47.36 9.50
N PHE A 252 20.30 47.57 8.31
CA PHE A 252 21.03 48.77 7.95
C PHE A 252 20.16 50.03 8.08
N ASN A 253 18.94 50.00 7.54
CA ASN A 253 18.01 51.13 7.67
C ASN A 253 17.55 51.36 9.11
N SER A 254 17.33 50.29 9.89
CA SER A 254 16.94 50.44 11.31
C SER A 254 18.00 51.11 12.17
N THR A 255 19.28 50.99 11.81
CA THR A 255 20.40 51.57 12.55
C THR A 255 20.72 53.00 12.12
N ILE A 256 20.46 53.35 10.86
CA ILE A 256 20.68 54.72 10.34
C ILE A 256 19.71 55.72 10.95
N TYR A 257 18.42 55.38 11.06
CA TYR A 257 17.40 56.29 11.60
C TYR A 257 17.43 56.43 13.13
N LEU A 258 18.28 55.69 13.84
CA LEU A 258 18.49 55.83 15.29
C LEU A 258 19.71 56.70 15.64
N ASN A 259 20.54 57.07 14.65
CA ASN A 259 21.77 57.85 14.85
C ASN A 259 21.74 59.25 14.16
N ILE A 260 20.54 59.78 13.89
CA ILE A 260 20.27 61.19 13.56
C ILE A 260 19.19 61.68 14.51
#